data_AF-A0AAW5SU44-F1
#
_entry.id   AF-A0AAW5SU44-F1
#
_cell.length_a   1.000
_cell.length_b   1.000
_cell.length_c   1.000
_cell.angle_alpha   90.00
_cell.angle_beta   90.00
_cell.angle_gamma   90.00
#
_symmetry.space_group_name_H-M   'P 1'
#
loop_
_entity.id
_entity.type
_entity.pdbx_description
1 polymer ?
#
loop_
_entity_poly.entity_id
_entity_poly.type
_entity_poly.pdbx_seq_one_letter_code
_entity_poly.pdbx_strand_id
1 'polypeptide(L)'
;MSRADYGWWVTQARQRLGYHSTPEYYQELCCGKESRRALVIADDSGDRQQSSIVAGLLTGLAAGGGEFDDALGYITQTIRHYHDTGTVELMRSGLGLLATVLDQMGHHESAATINGFAASALARASFPEITAAVTHLKEVLGDERYRSLSMAGAAMSTTEITDYAFATIARVRSELAAKA
;
A
#
# COMPACT_ATOMS: atom_id res chain seq x y z
N MET A 1 -5.36 10.04 -27.52
CA MET A 1 -3.98 10.00 -28.05
C MET A 1 -3.73 8.57 -28.48
N SER A 2 -3.40 8.33 -29.75
CA SER A 2 -3.32 6.97 -30.29
C SER A 2 -2.00 6.30 -29.90
N ARG A 3 -1.95 4.96 -29.93
CA ARG A 3 -0.73 4.17 -29.66
C ARG A 3 0.44 4.54 -30.57
N ALA A 4 0.16 5.10 -31.76
CA ALA A 4 1.16 5.58 -32.71
C ALA A 4 1.81 6.90 -32.26
N ASP A 5 1.06 7.79 -31.59
CA ASP A 5 1.55 9.08 -31.13
C ASP A 5 2.51 8.94 -29.93
N TYR A 6 2.34 7.88 -29.13
CA TYR A 6 3.20 7.57 -27.98
C TYR A 6 4.60 7.13 -28.41
N GLY A 7 4.71 6.32 -29.48
CA GLY A 7 6.00 5.84 -29.99
C GLY A 7 6.88 6.96 -30.55
N TRP A 8 6.27 7.93 -31.22
CA TRP A 8 6.97 9.09 -31.79
C TRP A 8 7.51 10.03 -30.69
N TRP A 9 6.70 10.34 -29.67
CA TRP A 9 7.10 11.16 -28.54
C TRP A 9 8.23 10.56 -27.69
N VAL A 10 8.16 9.26 -27.41
CA VAL A 10 9.19 8.53 -26.65
C VAL A 10 10.52 8.51 -27.42
N THR A 11 10.47 8.34 -28.74
CA THR A 11 11.69 8.32 -29.58
C THR A 11 12.36 9.69 -29.64
N GLN A 12 11.57 10.76 -29.70
CA GLN A 12 12.09 12.13 -29.80
C GLN A 12 12.60 12.68 -28.45
N ALA A 13 12.00 12.27 -27.32
CA ALA A 13 12.52 12.57 -25.98
C ALA A 13 13.87 11.87 -25.72
N ARG A 14 14.04 10.64 -26.23
CA ARG A 14 15.26 9.82 -26.09
C ARG A 14 16.49 10.42 -26.78
N GLN A 15 16.30 11.11 -27.90
CA GLN A 15 17.39 11.81 -28.62
C GLN A 15 17.73 13.18 -28.02
N ARG A 16 16.81 13.83 -27.30
CA ARG A 16 16.97 15.20 -26.80
C ARG A 16 17.52 15.31 -25.38
N LEU A 17 17.34 14.29 -24.53
CA LEU A 17 17.60 14.40 -23.08
C LEU A 17 18.59 13.38 -22.49
N GLY A 18 19.22 12.53 -23.30
CA GLY A 18 20.40 11.77 -22.86
C GLY A 18 20.28 11.05 -21.52
N TYR A 19 19.14 10.40 -21.24
CA TYR A 19 18.93 9.63 -20.01
C TYR A 19 18.43 8.21 -20.32
N HIS A 20 19.13 7.21 -19.79
CA HIS A 20 18.86 5.78 -20.00
C HIS A 20 17.92 5.23 -18.92
N SER A 21 16.69 5.74 -18.82
CA SER A 21 15.64 5.11 -17.99
C SER A 21 14.80 4.14 -18.85
N THR A 22 14.62 2.90 -18.36
CA THR A 22 13.96 1.82 -19.09
C THR A 22 12.45 2.08 -19.26
N PRO A 23 11.78 1.41 -20.24
CA PRO A 23 10.35 1.56 -20.47
C PRO A 23 9.47 1.28 -19.24
N GLU A 24 9.90 0.40 -18.32
CA GLU A 24 9.14 0.10 -17.10
C GLU A 24 8.97 1.33 -16.20
N TYR A 25 10.01 2.15 -16.06
CA TYR A 25 9.98 3.37 -15.23
C TYR A 25 8.94 4.38 -15.73
N TYR A 26 8.84 4.56 -17.05
CA TYR A 26 7.82 5.42 -17.65
C TYR A 26 6.42 4.81 -17.52
N GLN A 27 6.31 3.48 -17.53
CA GLN A 27 5.04 2.78 -17.36
C GLN A 27 4.55 2.83 -15.91
N GLU A 28 5.43 2.74 -14.91
CA GLU A 28 5.14 2.94 -13.48
C GLU A 28 4.69 4.38 -13.21
N LEU A 29 5.41 5.39 -13.72
CA LEU A 29 5.01 6.79 -13.64
C LEU A 29 3.67 7.07 -14.32
N CYS A 30 3.39 6.42 -15.46
CA CYS A 30 2.10 6.50 -16.12
C CYS A 30 0.98 5.77 -15.37
N CYS A 31 1.28 4.65 -14.72
CA CYS A 31 0.31 3.95 -13.88
C CYS A 31 -0.08 4.80 -12.67
N GLY A 32 0.92 5.38 -11.98
CA GLY A 32 0.71 6.25 -10.83
C GLY A 32 -0.13 7.49 -11.14
N LYS A 33 0.13 8.19 -12.25
CA LYS A 33 -0.67 9.36 -12.63
C LYS A 33 -2.12 9.01 -13.00
N GLU A 34 -2.35 7.91 -13.71
CA GLU A 34 -3.71 7.51 -14.10
C GLU A 34 -4.48 6.98 -12.88
N SER A 35 -3.81 6.30 -11.95
CA SER A 35 -4.42 5.87 -10.69
C SER A 35 -4.75 7.07 -9.77
N ARG A 36 -3.89 8.08 -9.66
CA ARG A 36 -4.22 9.32 -8.91
C ARG A 36 -5.42 10.04 -9.54
N ARG A 37 -5.48 10.08 -10.87
CA ARG A 37 -6.61 10.66 -11.60
C ARG A 37 -7.89 9.86 -11.42
N ALA A 38 -7.82 8.53 -11.40
CA ALA A 38 -8.95 7.65 -11.11
C ALA A 38 -9.46 7.85 -9.67
N LEU A 39 -8.57 8.10 -8.69
CA LEU A 39 -8.96 8.39 -7.30
C LEU A 39 -9.73 9.71 -7.20
N VAL A 40 -9.26 10.77 -7.88
CA VAL A 40 -9.98 12.06 -7.92
C VAL A 40 -11.37 11.88 -8.54
N ILE A 41 -11.48 11.13 -9.64
CA ILE A 41 -12.77 10.87 -10.30
C ILE A 41 -13.70 10.04 -9.40
N ALA A 42 -13.15 9.04 -8.70
CA ALA A 42 -13.93 8.20 -7.79
C ALA A 42 -14.44 9.00 -6.58
N ASP A 43 -13.59 9.85 -5.98
CA ASP A 43 -13.98 10.74 -4.89
C ASP A 43 -15.02 11.78 -5.35
N ASP A 44 -14.85 12.39 -6.53
CA ASP A 44 -15.81 13.32 -7.12
C ASP A 44 -17.15 12.65 -7.47
N SER A 45 -17.12 11.36 -7.82
CA SER A 45 -18.32 10.57 -8.15
C SER A 45 -19.08 10.05 -6.92
N GLY A 46 -18.45 10.06 -5.75
CA GLY A 46 -18.98 9.47 -4.52
C GLY A 46 -18.95 7.94 -4.46
N ASP A 47 -18.33 7.27 -5.45
CA ASP A 47 -18.15 5.81 -5.48
C ASP A 47 -16.98 5.40 -4.56
N ARG A 48 -17.28 5.40 -3.26
CA ARG A 48 -16.30 5.11 -2.19
C ARG A 48 -15.71 3.69 -2.28
N GLN A 49 -16.38 2.76 -2.96
CA GLN A 49 -15.86 1.42 -3.19
C GLN A 49 -14.77 1.43 -4.27
N GLN A 50 -14.99 2.11 -5.39
CA GLN A 50 -13.95 2.31 -6.41
C GLN A 50 -12.78 3.14 -5.89
N SER A 51 -13.03 4.19 -5.09
CA SER A 51 -11.97 4.97 -4.43
C SER A 51 -11.04 4.06 -3.60
N SER A 52 -11.62 3.10 -2.87
CA SER A 52 -10.85 2.20 -1.99
C SER A 52 -10.05 1.14 -2.76
N ILE A 53 -10.54 0.70 -3.92
CA ILE A 53 -9.78 -0.19 -4.83
C ILE A 53 -8.59 0.56 -5.43
N VAL A 54 -8.82 1.77 -5.93
CA VAL A 54 -7.79 2.62 -6.53
C VAL A 54 -6.75 3.04 -5.49
N ALA A 55 -7.16 3.37 -4.26
CA ALA A 55 -6.27 3.71 -3.16
C ALA A 55 -5.39 2.53 -2.73
N GLY A 56 -5.89 1.29 -2.76
CA GLY A 56 -5.08 0.08 -2.53
C GLY A 56 -3.97 -0.10 -3.56
N LEU A 57 -4.26 0.12 -4.84
CA LEU A 57 -3.26 0.07 -5.92
C LEU A 57 -2.22 1.21 -5.81
N LEU A 58 -2.68 2.41 -5.45
CA LEU A 58 -1.81 3.57 -5.22
C LEU A 58 -0.87 3.37 -4.03
N THR A 59 -1.32 2.66 -2.99
CA THR A 59 -0.50 2.34 -1.82
C THR A 59 0.74 1.55 -2.23
N GLY A 60 0.58 0.51 -3.05
CA GLY A 60 1.71 -0.28 -3.56
C GLY A 60 2.66 0.52 -4.45
N LEU A 61 2.11 1.33 -5.37
CA LEU A 61 2.89 2.17 -6.27
C LEU A 61 3.70 3.25 -5.53
N ALA A 62 3.06 3.97 -4.61
CA ALA A 62 3.71 5.02 -3.82
C ALA A 62 4.83 4.45 -2.94
N ALA A 63 4.58 3.30 -2.29
CA ALA A 63 5.57 2.66 -1.44
C ALA A 63 6.77 2.11 -2.25
N GLY A 64 6.52 1.56 -3.44
CA GLY A 64 7.58 1.16 -4.37
C GLY A 64 8.43 2.34 -4.87
N GLY A 65 7.85 3.53 -4.98
CA GLY A 65 8.54 4.78 -5.29
C GLY A 65 9.19 5.49 -4.10
N GLY A 66 9.04 4.97 -2.87
CA GLY A 66 9.53 5.61 -1.64
C GLY A 66 8.69 6.80 -1.15
N GLU A 67 7.52 7.05 -1.77
CA GLU A 67 6.57 8.11 -1.41
C GLU A 67 5.70 7.67 -0.20
N PHE A 68 6.34 7.42 0.94
CA PHE A 68 5.69 6.78 2.09
C PHE A 68 4.58 7.61 2.76
N ASP A 69 4.65 8.95 2.74
CA ASP A 69 3.57 9.78 3.31
C ASP A 69 2.27 9.66 2.51
N ASP A 70 2.38 9.65 1.18
CA ASP A 70 1.25 9.44 0.27
C ASP A 70 0.68 8.03 0.44
N ALA A 71 1.53 7.01 0.50
CA ALA A 71 1.12 5.62 0.74
C ALA A 71 0.31 5.46 2.05
N LEU A 72 0.80 6.09 3.14
CA LEU A 72 0.11 6.11 4.43
C LEU A 72 -1.23 6.88 4.36
N GLY A 73 -1.30 7.94 3.55
CA GLY A 73 -2.54 8.68 3.28
C GLY A 73 -3.61 7.80 2.60
N TYR A 74 -3.26 7.16 1.49
CA TYR A 74 -4.19 6.32 0.71
C TYR A 74 -4.70 5.12 1.52
N ILE A 75 -3.80 4.45 2.26
CA ILE A 75 -4.21 3.27 3.03
C ILE A 75 -5.07 3.63 4.24
N THR A 76 -4.88 4.82 4.83
CA THR A 76 -5.74 5.35 5.90
C THR A 76 -7.18 5.51 5.42
N GLN A 77 -7.38 6.11 4.24
CA GLN A 77 -8.70 6.31 3.64
C GLN A 77 -9.39 4.96 3.37
N THR A 78 -8.63 4.01 2.83
CA THR A 78 -9.10 2.66 2.50
C THR A 78 -9.56 1.89 3.74
N ILE A 79 -8.73 1.84 4.79
CA ILE A 79 -9.05 1.11 6.03
C ILE A 79 -10.28 1.73 6.71
N ARG A 80 -10.35 3.06 6.78
CA ARG A 80 -11.50 3.77 7.37
C ARG A 80 -12.80 3.46 6.64
N HIS A 81 -12.77 3.48 5.30
CA HIS A 81 -13.95 3.16 4.51
C HIS A 81 -14.46 1.73 4.74
N TYR A 82 -13.57 0.74 4.72
CA TYR A 82 -13.97 -0.66 4.92
C TYR A 82 -14.42 -0.94 6.35
N HIS A 83 -13.84 -0.27 7.34
CA HIS A 83 -14.31 -0.32 8.72
C HIS A 83 -15.73 0.27 8.84
N ASP A 84 -15.97 1.47 8.31
CA ASP A 84 -17.27 2.16 8.42
C ASP A 84 -18.39 1.46 7.66
N THR A 85 -18.07 0.76 6.56
CA THR A 85 -19.04 -0.05 5.80
C THR A 85 -19.22 -1.46 6.35
N GLY A 86 -18.41 -1.88 7.33
CA GLY A 86 -18.44 -3.23 7.92
C GLY A 86 -17.91 -4.33 7.00
N THR A 87 -17.15 -4.00 5.95
CA THR A 87 -16.65 -4.99 4.99
C THR A 87 -15.33 -5.61 5.46
N VAL A 88 -15.43 -6.54 6.41
CA VAL A 88 -14.28 -7.13 7.13
C VAL A 88 -13.23 -7.75 6.19
N GLU A 89 -13.62 -8.45 5.13
CA GLU A 89 -12.65 -9.06 4.21
C GLU A 89 -11.85 -8.03 3.40
N LEU A 90 -12.47 -6.92 2.98
CA LEU A 90 -11.75 -5.85 2.29
C LEU A 90 -10.89 -5.04 3.24
N MET A 91 -11.35 -4.86 4.49
CA MET A 91 -10.56 -4.26 5.56
C MET A 91 -9.29 -5.08 5.84
N ARG A 92 -9.38 -6.42 5.86
CA ARG A 92 -8.21 -7.31 5.98
C ARG A 92 -7.20 -7.08 4.85
N SER A 93 -7.67 -6.94 3.60
CA SER A 93 -6.78 -6.60 2.47
C SER A 93 -6.09 -5.25 2.66
N GLY A 94 -6.82 -4.22 3.11
CA GLY A 94 -6.24 -2.91 3.42
C GLY A 94 -5.19 -2.97 4.54
N LEU A 95 -5.47 -3.71 5.61
CA LEU A 95 -4.51 -3.94 6.70
C LEU A 95 -3.27 -4.71 6.22
N GLY A 96 -3.42 -5.66 5.29
CA GLY A 96 -2.30 -6.40 4.71
C GLY A 96 -1.38 -5.49 3.89
N LEU A 97 -1.95 -4.61 3.07
CA LEU A 97 -1.19 -3.60 2.34
C LEU A 97 -0.48 -2.61 3.27
N LEU A 98 -1.13 -2.18 4.37
CA LEU A 98 -0.48 -1.38 5.40
C LEU A 98 0.73 -2.11 6.01
N ALA A 99 0.60 -3.41 6.31
CA ALA A 99 1.71 -4.21 6.83
C ALA A 99 2.89 -4.25 5.83
N THR A 100 2.62 -4.36 4.53
CA THR A 100 3.65 -4.28 3.49
C THR A 100 4.37 -2.93 3.50
N VAL A 101 3.64 -1.81 3.58
CA VAL A 101 4.24 -0.46 3.65
C VAL A 101 5.11 -0.33 4.90
N LEU A 102 4.62 -0.78 6.06
CA LEU A 102 5.37 -0.72 7.31
C LEU A 102 6.65 -1.56 7.27
N ASP A 103 6.61 -2.74 6.63
CA ASP A 103 7.79 -3.58 6.44
C ASP A 103 8.86 -2.87 5.60
N GLN A 104 8.47 -2.23 4.49
CA GLN A 104 9.36 -1.43 3.64
C GLN A 104 9.96 -0.23 4.38
N MET A 105 9.22 0.36 5.33
CA MET A 105 9.70 1.45 6.18
C MET A 105 10.58 0.98 7.35
N GLY A 106 10.74 -0.33 7.56
CA GLY A 106 11.51 -0.90 8.67
C GLY A 106 10.74 -1.07 9.98
N HIS A 107 9.42 -0.85 9.99
CA HIS A 107 8.56 -1.03 11.16
C HIS A 107 8.06 -2.48 11.29
N HIS A 108 9.01 -3.42 11.31
CA HIS A 108 8.76 -4.86 11.18
C HIS A 108 7.83 -5.43 12.27
N GLU A 109 7.96 -4.99 13.53
CA GLU A 109 7.11 -5.53 14.60
C GLU A 109 5.64 -5.14 14.41
N SER A 110 5.37 -3.85 14.11
CA SER A 110 4.01 -3.38 13.82
C SER A 110 3.43 -4.04 12.57
N ALA A 111 4.26 -4.23 11.54
CA ALA A 111 3.88 -4.96 10.34
C ALA A 111 3.47 -6.40 10.67
N ALA A 112 4.27 -7.13 11.47
CA ALA A 112 3.97 -8.50 11.86
C ALA A 112 2.68 -8.62 12.69
N THR A 113 2.44 -7.69 13.62
CA THR A 113 1.19 -7.64 14.38
C THR A 113 -0.01 -7.42 13.47
N ILE A 114 0.01 -6.41 12.59
CA ILE A 114 -1.10 -6.13 11.68
C ILE A 114 -1.37 -7.31 10.73
N ASN A 115 -0.30 -7.92 10.22
CA ASN A 115 -0.39 -9.05 9.31
C ASN A 115 -1.06 -10.28 9.94
N GLY A 116 -0.92 -10.45 11.26
CA GLY A 116 -1.61 -11.50 12.01
C GLY A 116 -3.13 -11.49 11.87
N PHE A 117 -3.74 -10.30 11.85
CA PHE A 117 -5.17 -10.14 11.58
C PHE A 117 -5.49 -10.16 10.07
N ALA A 118 -4.59 -9.59 9.27
CA ALA A 118 -4.82 -9.28 7.86
C ALA A 118 -4.63 -10.46 6.89
N ALA A 119 -3.81 -11.46 7.22
CA ALA A 119 -3.34 -12.51 6.31
C ALA A 119 -4.40 -13.57 5.91
N SER A 120 -5.55 -13.13 5.41
CA SER A 120 -6.56 -14.00 4.81
C SER A 120 -6.07 -14.57 3.46
N ALA A 121 -6.70 -15.66 3.01
CA ALA A 121 -6.40 -16.25 1.71
C ALA A 121 -6.75 -15.28 0.56
N LEU A 122 -7.84 -14.52 0.72
CA LEU A 122 -8.26 -13.52 -0.26
C LEU A 122 -7.24 -12.39 -0.38
N ALA A 123 -6.79 -11.80 0.74
CA ALA A 123 -5.82 -10.72 0.73
C ALA A 123 -4.51 -11.13 0.01
N ARG A 124 -3.99 -12.32 0.31
CA ARG A 124 -2.76 -12.84 -0.32
C ARG A 124 -2.93 -13.17 -1.80
N ALA A 125 -4.12 -13.57 -2.24
CA ALA A 125 -4.42 -13.81 -3.65
C ALA A 125 -4.57 -12.50 -4.44
N SER A 126 -5.14 -11.46 -3.81
CA SER A 126 -5.33 -10.15 -4.43
C SER A 126 -4.05 -9.32 -4.49
N PHE A 127 -3.15 -9.47 -3.51
CA PHE A 127 -1.94 -8.66 -3.37
C PHE A 127 -0.72 -9.55 -3.03
N PRO A 128 0.04 -10.01 -4.05
CA PRO A 128 1.23 -10.83 -3.84
C PRO A 128 2.29 -10.20 -2.92
N GLU A 129 2.33 -8.88 -2.84
CA GLU A 129 3.23 -8.09 -1.99
C GLU A 129 3.02 -8.38 -0.50
N ILE A 130 1.82 -8.79 -0.09
CA ILE A 130 1.54 -9.25 1.28
C ILE A 130 2.33 -10.52 1.57
N THR A 131 2.39 -11.46 0.62
CA THR A 131 3.14 -12.72 0.78
C THR A 131 4.66 -12.46 0.82
N ALA A 132 5.14 -11.52 0.02
CA ALA A 132 6.53 -11.08 0.06
C ALA A 132 6.88 -10.47 1.44
N ALA A 133 6.04 -9.56 1.95
CA ALA A 133 6.22 -8.98 3.28
C ALA A 133 6.18 -10.03 4.40
N VAL A 134 5.25 -11.00 4.38
CA VAL A 134 5.25 -12.13 5.34
C VAL A 134 6.61 -12.84 5.36
N THR A 135 7.16 -13.12 4.17
CA THR A 135 8.43 -13.83 4.02
C THR A 135 9.57 -13.01 4.63
N HIS A 136 9.69 -11.75 4.22
CA HIS A 136 10.73 -10.84 4.72
C HIS A 136 10.62 -10.62 6.24
N LEU A 137 9.41 -10.45 6.77
CA LEU A 137 9.20 -10.28 8.21
C LEU A 137 9.67 -11.49 9.02
N LYS A 138 9.49 -12.72 8.51
CA LYS A 138 10.02 -13.93 9.16
C LYS A 138 11.54 -13.99 9.11
N GLU A 139 12.15 -13.56 8.01
CA GLU A 139 13.60 -13.51 7.86
C GLU A 139 14.23 -12.50 8.84
N VAL A 140 13.66 -11.30 8.96
CA VAL A 140 14.21 -10.22 9.79
C VAL A 140 13.92 -10.40 11.28
N LEU A 141 12.70 -10.82 11.64
CA LEU A 141 12.32 -10.99 13.06
C LEU A 141 12.68 -12.37 13.61
N GLY A 142 12.86 -13.35 12.72
CA GLY A 142 12.86 -14.77 13.06
C GLY A 142 11.43 -15.32 13.25
N ASP A 143 11.29 -16.62 12.97
CA ASP A 143 9.98 -17.30 12.97
C ASP A 143 9.22 -17.17 14.29
N GLU A 144 9.91 -17.31 15.43
CA GLU A 144 9.26 -17.31 16.74
C GLU A 144 8.73 -15.92 17.12
N ARG A 145 9.51 -14.86 16.87
CA ARG A 145 9.09 -13.48 17.14
C ARG A 145 7.96 -13.07 16.21
N TYR A 146 8.08 -13.38 14.92
CA TYR A 146 7.01 -13.18 13.94
C TYR A 146 5.71 -13.86 14.40
N ARG A 147 5.79 -15.15 14.77
CA ARG A 147 4.64 -15.93 15.22
C ARG A 147 3.97 -15.32 16.45
N SER A 148 4.76 -14.90 17.45
CA SER A 148 4.24 -14.25 18.66
C SER A 148 3.48 -12.96 18.33
N LEU A 149 4.07 -12.07 17.52
CA LEU A 149 3.45 -10.81 17.12
C LEU A 149 2.20 -11.03 16.25
N SER A 150 2.29 -11.94 15.30
CA SER A 150 1.20 -12.32 14.41
C SER A 150 0.02 -12.92 15.20
N MET A 151 0.29 -13.78 16.19
CA MET A 151 -0.75 -14.29 17.08
C MET A 151 -1.42 -13.19 17.92
N ALA A 152 -0.64 -12.20 18.40
CA ALA A 152 -1.19 -11.08 19.14
C ALA A 152 -2.18 -10.28 18.29
N GLY A 153 -1.83 -10.00 17.03
CA GLY A 153 -2.74 -9.33 16.10
C GLY A 153 -3.95 -10.19 15.71
N ALA A 154 -3.75 -11.49 15.48
CA ALA A 154 -4.83 -12.42 15.15
C ALA A 154 -5.89 -12.55 16.26
N ALA A 155 -5.51 -12.29 17.52
CA ALA A 155 -6.39 -12.32 18.68
C ALA A 155 -7.20 -11.02 18.85
N MET A 156 -6.86 -9.95 18.14
CA MET A 156 -7.58 -8.68 18.23
C MET A 156 -8.93 -8.74 17.51
N SER A 157 -9.90 -8.05 18.07
CA SER A 157 -11.14 -7.70 17.38
C SER A 157 -10.90 -6.74 16.22
N THR A 158 -11.91 -6.59 15.36
CA THR A 158 -11.88 -5.62 14.25
C THR A 158 -11.62 -4.19 14.74
N THR A 159 -12.22 -3.79 15.86
CA THR A 159 -12.02 -2.45 16.44
C THR A 159 -10.60 -2.30 16.97
N GLU A 160 -10.11 -3.26 17.76
CA GLU A 160 -8.77 -3.19 18.36
C GLU A 160 -7.67 -3.12 17.30
N ILE A 161 -7.75 -3.92 16.23
CA ILE A 161 -6.72 -3.88 15.18
C ILE A 161 -6.79 -2.59 14.36
N THR A 162 -7.99 -2.02 14.18
CA THR A 162 -8.17 -0.76 13.45
C THR A 162 -7.61 0.41 14.25
N ASP A 163 -7.86 0.45 15.56
CA ASP A 163 -7.29 1.45 16.47
C ASP A 163 -5.76 1.32 16.52
N TYR A 164 -5.24 0.09 16.62
CA TYR A 164 -3.81 -0.19 16.56
C TYR A 164 -3.19 0.30 15.24
N ALA A 165 -3.84 0.04 14.10
CA ALA A 165 -3.37 0.46 12.79
C ALA A 165 -3.33 1.99 12.67
N PHE A 166 -4.38 2.71 13.08
CA PHE A 166 -4.40 4.18 13.03
C PHE A 166 -3.39 4.82 13.98
N ALA A 167 -3.22 4.28 15.19
CA ALA A 167 -2.18 4.74 16.11
C ALA A 167 -0.77 4.51 15.54
N THR A 168 -0.54 3.36 14.90
CA THR A 168 0.72 3.04 14.23
C THR A 168 1.00 4.01 13.08
N ILE A 169 0.02 4.27 12.22
CA ILE A 169 0.15 5.24 11.11
C ILE A 169 0.49 6.63 11.67
N ALA A 170 -0.23 7.10 12.69
CA ALA A 170 0.03 8.41 13.29
C ALA A 170 1.46 8.52 13.84
N ARG A 171 1.93 7.48 14.55
CA ARG A 171 3.30 7.41 15.07
C ARG A 171 4.34 7.45 13.94
N VAL A 172 4.19 6.59 12.93
CA VAL A 172 5.14 6.48 11.82
C VAL A 172 5.20 7.77 10.99
N ARG A 173 4.07 8.45 10.77
CA ARG A 173 4.05 9.76 10.11
C ARG A 173 4.77 10.83 10.93
N SER A 174 4.62 10.82 12.26
CA SER A 174 5.36 11.72 13.14
C SER A 174 6.88 11.47 13.07
N GLU A 175 7.30 10.20 13.01
CA GLU A 175 8.71 9.83 12.88
C GLU A 175 9.27 10.22 11.49
N LEU A 176 8.48 10.09 10.43
CA LEU A 176 8.84 10.52 9.09
C LEU A 176 9.03 12.04 9.01
N ALA A 177 8.09 12.81 9.59
CA ALA A 177 8.17 14.27 9.63
C ALA A 177 9.37 14.78 10.45
N ALA A 178 9.79 14.05 11.49
CA ALA A 178 10.96 14.41 12.29
C ALA A 178 12.31 14.13 11.59
N LYS A 179 12.31 13.35 10.50
CA LYS A 179 13.50 13.01 9.70
C LYS A 179 13.65 13.86 8.44
N ALA A 180 12.63 14.65 8.08
CA ALA A 180 12.61 15.56 6.94
C ALA A 180 13.23 16.92 7.30
#